data_AF-A0AAX4FV86-F1
#
_entry.id   AF-A0AAX4FV86-F1
#
_cell.length_a   1.000
_cell.length_b   1.000
_cell.length_c   1.000
_cell.angle_alpha   90.00
_cell.angle_beta   90.00
_cell.angle_gamma   90.00
#
_symmetry.space_group_name_H-M   'P 1'
#
loop_
_entity.id
_entity.type
_entity.pdbx_description
1 polymer ?
#
loop_
_entity_poly.entity_id
_entity_poly.type
_entity_poly.pdbx_seq_one_letter_code
_entity_poly.pdbx_strand_id
1 'polypeptide(L)'
;MVEQVVKNTSSAPAVISADPGYATFDNYAFLKENGLYGLIPDSRHFVDTYGRPKYYPKSLFRYDPENDWYTCPAGRIMKFIATQKNRKKWQLCPVSPPPEL
;
A
#
# COMPACT_ATOMS: atom_id res chain seq x y z
N MET A 1 -3.85 -3.52 -18.56
CA MET A 1 -4.76 -2.38 -18.29
C MET A 1 -5.23 -1.75 -19.59
N VAL A 2 -4.32 -1.16 -20.37
CA VAL A 2 -4.63 -0.53 -21.66
C VAL A 2 -5.22 -1.51 -22.67
N GLU A 3 -4.66 -2.72 -22.76
CA GLU A 3 -5.12 -3.75 -23.70
C GLU A 3 -6.60 -4.11 -23.51
N GLN A 4 -7.08 -4.15 -22.26
CA GLN A 4 -8.50 -4.40 -21.97
C GLN A 4 -9.38 -3.23 -22.40
N VAL A 5 -8.92 -1.99 -22.23
CA VAL A 5 -9.63 -0.79 -22.71
C VAL A 5 -9.75 -0.85 -24.23
N VAL A 6 -8.66 -1.14 -24.94
CA VAL A 6 -8.65 -1.27 -26.40
C VAL A 6 -9.57 -2.40 -26.85
N LYS A 7 -9.53 -3.56 -26.18
CA LYS A 7 -10.41 -4.69 -26.47
C LYS A 7 -11.89 -4.33 -26.32
N ASN A 8 -12.24 -3.52 -25.33
CA ASN A 8 -13.63 -3.18 -25.04
C ASN A 8 -14.16 -2.01 -25.88
N THR A 9 -13.28 -1.09 -26.30
CA THR A 9 -13.65 0.16 -26.97
C THR A 9 -13.20 0.24 -28.42
N SER A 10 -12.46 -0.76 -28.90
CA SER A 10 -11.86 -0.83 -30.24
C SER A 10 -10.99 0.38 -30.61
N SER A 11 -10.53 1.15 -29.61
CA SER A 11 -9.74 2.36 -29.81
C SER A 11 -8.72 2.54 -28.68
N ALA A 12 -7.59 3.16 -29.01
CA ALA A 12 -6.56 3.48 -28.03
C ALA A 12 -6.88 4.80 -27.32
N PRO A 13 -6.76 4.87 -25.98
CA PRO A 13 -6.95 6.11 -25.25
C PRO A 13 -5.81 7.09 -25.57
N ALA A 14 -6.15 8.38 -25.74
CA ALA A 14 -5.17 9.44 -25.98
C ALA A 14 -4.31 9.75 -24.73
N VAL A 15 -4.91 9.67 -23.55
CA VAL A 15 -4.25 9.91 -22.26
C VAL A 15 -4.71 8.85 -21.27
N ILE A 16 -3.77 8.34 -20.48
CA ILE A 16 -4.03 7.33 -19.45
C ILE A 16 -3.67 7.93 -18.09
N SER A 17 -4.62 7.95 -17.16
CA SER A 17 -4.35 8.29 -15.76
C SER A 17 -4.54 7.03 -14.91
N ALA A 18 -3.59 6.74 -14.02
CA ALA A 18 -3.68 5.60 -13.12
C ALA A 18 -3.17 5.93 -11.72
N ASP A 19 -3.64 5.19 -10.72
CA ASP A 19 -3.21 5.34 -9.34
C ASP A 19 -1.72 4.99 -9.13
N PRO A 20 -1.07 5.48 -8.06
CA PRO A 20 0.34 5.16 -7.77
C PRO A 20 0.64 3.66 -7.63
N GLY A 21 -0.38 2.83 -7.35
CA GLY A 21 -0.23 1.37 -7.34
C GLY A 21 0.11 0.77 -8.71
N TYR A 22 -0.07 1.54 -9.79
CA TYR A 22 0.32 1.18 -11.16
C TYR A 22 1.70 1.72 -11.56
N ALA A 23 2.42 2.41 -10.66
CA ALA A 23 3.76 2.95 -10.88
C ALA A 23 4.84 1.84 -10.85
N THR A 24 4.67 0.81 -11.67
CA THR A 24 5.63 -0.27 -11.83
C THR A 24 6.47 -0.05 -13.08
N PHE A 25 7.71 -0.56 -13.08
CA PHE A 25 8.60 -0.45 -14.22
C PHE A 25 7.96 -1.01 -15.51
N ASP A 26 7.35 -2.19 -15.43
CA ASP A 26 6.69 -2.85 -16.56
C ASP A 26 5.58 -1.98 -17.17
N ASN A 27 4.78 -1.30 -16.33
CA ASN A 27 3.74 -0.40 -16.82
C ASN A 27 4.32 0.84 -17.52
N TYR A 28 5.40 1.42 -16.98
CA TYR A 28 6.08 2.55 -17.63
C TYR A 28 6.74 2.15 -18.96
N ALA A 29 7.40 0.99 -18.99
CA ALA A 29 8.00 0.44 -20.20
C ALA A 29 6.93 0.20 -21.28
N PHE A 30 5.83 -0.45 -20.92
CA PHE A 30 4.70 -0.68 -21.82
C PHE A 30 4.14 0.62 -22.41
N LEU A 31 3.91 1.65 -21.58
CA LEU A 31 3.44 2.94 -22.05
C LEU A 31 4.42 3.58 -23.03
N LYS A 32 5.72 3.54 -22.71
CA LYS A 32 6.77 4.11 -23.55
C LYS A 32 6.91 3.39 -24.89
N GLU A 33 6.96 2.06 -24.88
CA GLU A 33 7.12 1.22 -26.07
C GLU A 33 5.94 1.33 -27.04
N ASN A 34 4.73 1.56 -26.51
CA ASN A 34 3.52 1.72 -27.30
C ASN A 34 3.18 3.19 -27.62
N GLY A 35 4.05 4.15 -27.27
CA GLY A 35 3.83 5.57 -27.55
C GLY A 35 2.62 6.18 -26.84
N LEU A 36 2.23 5.62 -25.69
CA LEU A 36 1.05 6.03 -24.93
C LEU A 36 1.41 7.07 -23.87
N TYR A 37 0.61 8.14 -23.80
CA TYR A 37 0.83 9.20 -22.82
C TYR A 37 0.17 8.85 -21.48
N GLY A 38 0.98 8.41 -20.51
CA GLY A 38 0.54 7.99 -19.18
C GLY A 38 0.93 8.96 -18.07
N LEU A 39 -0.04 9.30 -17.23
CA LEU A 39 0.08 10.08 -16.00
C LEU A 39 -0.08 9.15 -14.80
N ILE A 40 1.04 8.59 -14.34
CA ILE A 40 1.07 7.70 -13.16
C ILE A 40 2.02 8.30 -12.13
N PRO A 41 1.51 8.83 -11.00
CA PRO A 41 2.35 9.38 -9.95
C PRO A 41 3.19 8.27 -9.28
N ASP A 42 4.42 8.59 -8.90
CA ASP A 42 5.25 7.68 -8.11
C ASP A 42 4.56 7.35 -6.77
N SER A 43 4.68 6.10 -6.33
CA SER A 43 4.36 5.64 -4.99
C SER A 43 4.92 6.52 -3.85
N ARG A 44 6.07 7.19 -4.07
CA ARG A 44 6.69 8.12 -3.10
C ARG A 44 6.10 9.51 -3.11
N HIS A 45 5.30 9.87 -4.10
CA HIS A 45 4.73 11.21 -4.26
C HIS A 45 3.99 11.69 -3.01
N PHE A 46 3.35 10.79 -2.26
CA PHE A 46 2.69 11.14 -1.00
C PHE A 46 3.69 11.54 0.10
N VAL A 47 4.80 10.83 0.23
CA VAL A 47 5.85 11.16 1.22
C VAL A 47 6.53 12.47 0.84
N ASP A 48 6.82 12.67 -0.45
CA ASP A 48 7.48 13.86 -0.95
C ASP A 48 6.59 15.12 -0.84
N THR A 49 5.28 14.97 -1.07
CA THR A 49 4.33 16.10 -1.01
C THR A 49 3.92 16.46 0.41
N TYR A 50 3.68 15.48 1.28
CA TYR A 50 3.12 15.72 2.62
C TYR A 50 4.16 15.60 3.75
N GLY A 51 5.40 15.24 3.44
CA GLY A 51 6.54 15.21 4.35
C GLY A 51 6.47 14.15 5.47
N ARG A 52 5.35 13.44 5.63
CA ARG A 52 5.16 12.42 6.67
C ARG A 52 4.29 11.28 6.14
N PRO A 53 4.73 10.01 6.24
CA PRO A 53 3.87 8.90 5.91
C PRO A 53 2.69 8.86 6.90
N LYS A 54 1.49 8.54 6.39
CA LYS A 54 0.27 8.41 7.21
C LYS A 54 0.43 7.37 8.34
N TYR A 55 1.28 6.37 8.13
CA TYR A 55 1.54 5.29 9.07
C TYR A 55 3.03 5.20 9.39
N TYR A 56 3.36 4.70 10.58
CA TYR A 56 4.74 4.40 10.93
C TYR A 56 5.30 3.31 10.00
N PRO A 57 6.50 3.50 9.42
CA PRO A 57 7.15 2.46 8.66
C PRO A 57 7.49 1.26 9.56
N LYS A 58 7.44 0.04 8.98
CA LYS A 58 7.71 -1.22 9.70
C LYS A 58 9.09 -1.23 10.37
N SER A 59 10.07 -0.55 9.80
CA SER A 59 11.43 -0.43 10.35
C SER A 59 11.51 0.24 11.72
N LEU A 60 10.49 1.02 12.12
CA LEU A 60 10.44 1.63 13.45
C LEU A 60 9.86 0.71 14.51
N PHE A 61 9.28 -0.43 14.13
CA PHE A 61 8.80 -1.42 15.07
C PHE A 61 9.95 -2.34 15.48
N ARG A 62 10.16 -2.49 16.78
CA ARG A 62 11.21 -3.36 17.33
C ARG A 62 10.60 -4.71 17.70
N TYR A 63 11.14 -5.78 17.12
CA TYR A 63 10.75 -7.14 17.47
C TYR A 63 11.62 -7.66 18.63
N ASP A 64 10.98 -8.32 19.59
CA ASP A 64 11.64 -9.03 20.68
C ASP A 64 11.44 -10.54 20.47
N PRO A 65 12.51 -11.28 20.17
CA PRO A 65 12.41 -12.72 19.92
C PRO A 65 12.21 -13.54 21.19
N GLU A 66 12.55 -13.03 22.38
CA GLU A 66 12.40 -13.77 23.63
C GLU A 66 10.93 -13.84 24.06
N ASN A 67 10.22 -12.72 23.87
CA ASN A 67 8.82 -12.56 24.30
C ASN A 67 7.79 -12.70 23.17
N ASP A 68 8.25 -12.82 21.91
CA ASP A 68 7.43 -12.86 20.69
C ASP A 68 6.41 -11.71 20.58
N TRP A 69 6.91 -10.48 20.71
CA TRP A 69 6.10 -9.27 20.55
C TRP A 69 6.81 -8.18 19.76
N TYR A 70 6.06 -7.16 19.34
CA TYR A 70 6.60 -5.94 18.77
C TYR A 70 6.40 -4.77 19.74
N THR A 71 7.35 -3.84 19.77
CA THR A 71 7.19 -2.52 20.40
C THR A 71 6.98 -1.48 19.31
N CYS A 72 5.87 -0.74 19.37
CA CYS A 72 5.56 0.33 18.42
C CYS A 72 6.33 1.62 18.76
N PRO A 73 6.44 2.59 17.82
CA PRO A 73 7.17 3.84 18.05
C PRO A 73 6.62 4.71 19.19
N ALA A 74 5.36 4.48 19.60
CA ALA A 74 4.75 5.13 20.76
C ALA A 74 5.01 4.40 22.10
N GLY A 75 5.88 3.38 22.11
CA GLY A 75 6.26 2.63 23.31
C GLY A 75 5.24 1.57 23.76
N ARG A 76 4.27 1.20 22.92
CA ARG A 76 3.26 0.18 23.26
C ARG A 76 3.68 -1.20 22.75
N ILE A 77 3.40 -2.22 23.56
CA ILE A 77 3.64 -3.63 23.23
C ILE A 77 2.49 -4.18 22.38
N MET A 78 2.83 -4.94 21.35
CA MET A 78 1.92 -5.57 20.40
C MET A 78 2.20 -7.07 20.36
N LYS A 79 1.31 -7.86 20.97
CA LYS A 79 1.39 -9.33 20.95
C LYS A 79 0.69 -9.89 19.72
N PHE A 80 1.18 -11.04 19.24
CA PHE A 80 0.45 -11.81 18.23
C PHE A 80 -0.87 -12.31 18.80
N ILE A 81 -1.97 -12.16 18.05
CA ILE A 81 -3.31 -12.61 18.47
C ILE A 81 -3.74 -13.81 17.61
N ALA A 82 -3.78 -13.62 16.29
CA ALA A 82 -4.14 -14.68 15.34
C ALA A 82 -3.75 -14.29 13.90
N THR A 83 -3.53 -15.29 13.06
CA THR A 83 -3.46 -15.11 11.61
C THR A 83 -4.87 -15.25 11.03
N GLN A 84 -5.45 -14.14 10.57
CA GLN A 84 -6.76 -14.18 9.92
C GLN A 84 -6.63 -14.61 8.46
N LYS A 85 -7.27 -15.72 8.07
CA LYS A 85 -7.44 -16.10 6.65
C LYS A 85 -8.57 -15.25 6.02
N ASN A 86 -8.20 -14.02 5.66
CA ASN A 86 -8.71 -13.19 4.55
C ASN A 86 -10.20 -12.76 4.52
N ARG A 87 -10.44 -11.45 4.49
CA ARG A 87 -11.34 -10.79 3.50
C ARG A 87 -11.14 -9.26 3.50
N LYS A 88 -10.51 -8.75 2.44
CA LYS A 88 -10.66 -7.40 1.84
C LYS A 88 -11.17 -6.26 2.78
N LYS A 89 -10.39 -5.83 3.78
CA LYS A 89 -10.34 -4.47 4.33
C LYS A 89 -9.41 -4.45 5.54
N TRP A 90 -8.44 -3.55 5.53
CA TRP A 90 -7.60 -3.29 6.69
C TRP A 90 -8.41 -2.51 7.73
N GLN A 91 -9.01 -3.21 8.70
CA GLN A 91 -9.44 -2.60 9.95
C GLN A 91 -8.50 -3.08 11.05
N LEU A 92 -7.70 -2.16 11.57
CA LEU A 92 -6.99 -2.37 12.83
C LEU A 92 -8.06 -2.39 13.92
N CYS A 93 -8.44 -3.58 14.41
CA CYS A 93 -9.27 -3.67 15.60
C CYS A 93 -8.44 -3.18 16.80
N PRO A 94 -8.87 -2.13 17.52
CA PRO A 94 -8.31 -1.85 18.84
C PRO A 94 -8.70 -3.01 19.76
N VAL A 95 -7.70 -3.65 20.38
CA VAL A 95 -7.98 -4.53 21.52
C VAL A 95 -8.53 -3.66 22.65
N SER A 96 -9.80 -3.84 22.98
CA SER A 96 -10.35 -3.35 24.24
C SER A 96 -9.59 -4.00 25.39
N PRO A 97 -9.20 -3.25 26.44
CA PRO A 97 -8.61 -3.87 27.63
C PRO A 97 -9.59 -4.88 28.25
N PRO A 98 -9.10 -5.96 28.88
CA PRO A 98 -9.97 -6.89 29.60
C PRO A 98 -10.73 -6.13 30.71
N PRO A 99 -12.00 -6.48 31.00
CA PRO A 99 -12.70 -5.89 32.13
C PRO A 99 -11.92 -6.17 33.42
N GLU A 100 -11.72 -5.13 34.23
CA GLU A 100 -11.16 -5.26 35.58
C GLU A 100 -12.14 -6.06 36.46
N LEU A 101 -11.54 -6.99 37.23
CA LEU A 101 -12.04 -7.88 38.30
C LEU A 101 -13.54 -7.86 38.64
#